data_AF-A0A4S2GCN1-F1
#
_entry.id   AF-A0A4S2GCN1-F1
#
_cell.length_a   1.000
_cell.length_b   1.000
_cell.length_c   1.000
_cell.angle_alpha   90.00
_cell.angle_beta   90.00
_cell.angle_gamma   90.00
#
_symmetry.space_group_name_H-M   'P 1'
#
loop_
_entity.id
_entity.type
_entity.pdbx_description
1 polymer ?
#
loop_
_entity_poly.entity_id
_entity_poly.type
_entity_poly.pdbx_seq_one_letter_code
_entity_poly.pdbx_strand_id
1 'polypeptide(L)' 'MNSPWGNRGELLRSFGWSYDYLLWGISWLNVSLMIADAPRTKELPKDEDGNEIDYENDPPANLSTKDEIKNYLKGLI' A
#
# COMPACT_ATOMS: atom_id res chain seq x y z
N MET A 1 -1.72 5.61 -12.64
CA MET A 1 -0.34 6.13 -12.77
C MET A 1 0.56 4.93 -13.10
N ASN A 2 0.55 4.45 -14.35
CA ASN A 2 1.02 3.07 -14.67
C ASN A 2 2.22 3.04 -15.61
N SER A 3 3.02 4.11 -15.66
CA SER A 3 4.25 4.13 -16.44
C SER A 3 5.43 3.72 -15.56
N PRO A 4 6.31 2.80 -16.00
CA PRO A 4 7.56 2.46 -15.32
C PRO A 4 8.45 3.69 -15.07
N TRP A 5 8.24 4.76 -15.82
CA TRP A 5 9.02 6.00 -15.77
C TRP A 5 8.48 7.01 -14.74
N GLY A 6 7.22 6.88 -14.32
CA GLY A 6 6.59 7.79 -13.35
C GLY A 6 7.15 7.67 -11.94
N ASN A 7 7.70 6.51 -11.58
CA ASN A 7 8.21 6.22 -10.24
C ASN A 7 9.59 6.84 -9.96
N ARG A 8 10.30 7.35 -10.98
CA ARG A 8 11.66 7.89 -10.80
C ARG A 8 11.67 9.22 -10.06
N GLY A 9 10.66 10.07 -10.26
CA GLY A 9 10.58 11.34 -9.55
C GLY A 9 10.43 11.16 -8.04
N GLU A 10 9.70 10.12 -7.63
CA GLU A 10 9.52 9.78 -6.22
C GLU A 10 10.81 9.25 -5.59
N LEU A 11 11.56 8.40 -6.31
CA LEU A 11 12.89 7.94 -5.89
C LEU A 11 13.90 9.08 -5.73
N LEU A 12 13.93 10.02 -6.67
CA LEU A 12 14.83 11.18 -6.60
C LEU A 12 14.46 12.06 -5.40
N ARG A 13 13.17 12.21 -5.10
CA ARG A 13 12.69 12.97 -3.95
C ARG A 13 12.98 12.28 -2.62
N SER A 14 12.82 10.96 -2.54
CA SER A 14 13.00 10.21 -1.28
C SER A 14 14.47 10.07 -0.89
N PHE A 15 15.36 9.86 -1.86
CA PHE A 15 16.80 9.66 -1.63
C PHE A 15 17.65 10.93 -1.82
N GLY A 16 17.06 12.03 -2.34
CA GLY A 16 17.76 13.29 -2.57
C GLY A 16 18.79 13.23 -3.70
N TRP A 17 18.61 12.33 -4.66
CA TRP A 17 19.55 12.11 -5.76
C TRP A 17 19.31 13.04 -6.93
N SER A 18 20.36 13.33 -7.68
CA SER A 18 20.24 13.97 -8.99
C SER A 18 19.80 12.94 -10.05
N TYR A 19 19.08 13.42 -11.07
CA TYR A 19 18.65 12.56 -12.18
C TYR A 19 19.84 11.91 -12.90
N ASP A 20 20.95 12.65 -13.01
CA ASP A 20 22.19 12.18 -13.63
C ASP A 20 22.80 11.00 -12.86
N TYR A 21 22.82 11.07 -11.53
CA TYR A 21 23.31 9.99 -10.68
C TYR A 21 22.44 8.74 -10.77
N LEU A 22 21.11 8.88 -10.84
CA LEU A 22 20.20 7.74 -11.04
C LEU A 22 20.40 7.06 -12.40
N LEU A 23 20.76 7.82 -13.44
CA LEU A 23 20.90 7.31 -14.81
C LEU A 23 22.28 6.70 -15.08
N TRP A 24 23.35 7.30 -14.54
CA TRP A 24 24.73 6.94 -14.86
C TRP A 24 25.60 6.58 -13.65
N GLY A 25 25.21 6.97 -12.45
CA GLY A 25 26.02 6.80 -11.23
C GLY A 25 25.78 5.49 -10.47
N ILE A 26 24.64 4.84 -10.70
CA ILE A 26 24.25 3.62 -9.98
C ILE A 26 23.72 2.53 -10.91
N SER A 27 24.08 1.28 -10.61
CA SER A 27 23.51 0.12 -11.30
C SER A 27 22.01 -0.01 -11.02
N TRP A 28 21.23 -0.29 -12.06
CA TRP A 28 19.78 -0.51 -11.93
C TRP A 28 19.41 -1.70 -11.03
N LEU A 29 20.31 -2.68 -10.92
CA LEU A 29 20.17 -3.81 -10.01
C LEU A 29 20.19 -3.36 -8.54
N ASN A 30 21.09 -2.44 -8.20
CA ASN A 30 21.17 -1.89 -6.84
C ASN A 30 19.94 -1.05 -6.52
N VAL A 31 19.45 -0.26 -7.47
CA VAL A 31 18.21 0.52 -7.30
C VAL A 31 17.03 -0.42 -7.03
N SER A 32 16.92 -1.49 -7.80
CA SER A 32 15.85 -2.48 -7.62
C SER A 32 15.94 -3.21 -6.28
N LEU A 33 17.16 -3.53 -5.82
CA LEU A 33 17.40 -4.11 -4.50
C LEU A 33 16.99 -3.15 -3.37
N MET A 34 17.36 -1.87 -3.47
CA MET A 34 16.95 -0.85 -2.49
C MET A 34 15.44 -0.66 -2.44
N ILE A 35 14.75 -0.71 -3.59
CA ILE A 35 13.28 -0.63 -3.65
C ILE A 35 12.62 -1.85 -3.01
N ALA A 36 13.19 -3.04 -3.21
CA ALA A 36 12.68 -4.27 -2.62
C ALA A 36 12.89 -4.34 -1.10
N ASP A 37 14.01 -3.79 -0.62
CA ASP A 37 14.37 -3.74 0.81
C ASP A 37 13.66 -2.60 1.56
N ALA A 38 13.24 -1.54 0.85
CA ALA A 38 12.59 -0.40 1.46
C ALA A 38 11.31 -0.80 2.23
N PRO A 39 11.11 -0.29 3.46
CA PRO A 39 9.89 -0.55 4.22
C PRO A 39 8.70 0.04 3.46
N ARG A 40 7.73 -0.82 3.12
CA ARG A 40 6.50 -0.42 2.43
C ARG A 40 5.34 -0.59 3.40
N THR A 41 4.72 0.51 3.79
CA THR A 41 3.42 0.47 4.47
C THR A 41 2.39 0.07 3.43
N LYS A 42 1.75 -1.10 3.61
CA LYS A 42 0.52 -1.40 2.85
C LYS A 42 -0.53 -0.43 3.38
N GLU A 43 -1.11 0.38 2.49
CA GLU A 43 -2.29 1.15 2.87
C GLU A 43 -3.40 0.15 3.18
N LEU A 44 -3.92 0.21 4.41
CA LEU A 44 -5.07 -0.58 4.78
C LEU A 44 -6.23 -0.19 3.85
N PRO A 45 -6.98 -1.16 3.32
CA PRO A 45 -8.20 -0.86 2.59
C PRO A 45 -9.10 0.01 3.49
N LYS A 46 -9.74 1.01 2.89
CA LYS A 46 -10.68 1.89 3.59
C LYS A 46 -12.11 1.50 3.22
N ASP A 47 -12.97 1.43 4.23
CA ASP A 47 -14.41 1.22 4.04
C ASP A 47 -15.07 2.46 3.41
N GLU A 48 -16.34 2.31 2.98
CA GLU A 48 -17.15 3.40 2.41
C GLU A 48 -17.34 4.59 3.38
N ASP A 49 -17.22 4.36 4.68
CA ASP A 49 -17.25 5.38 5.75
C ASP A 49 -15.85 5.98 6.06
N GLY A 50 -14.80 5.59 5.33
CA GLY A 50 -13.46 6.17 5.43
C GLY A 50 -12.61 5.65 6.60
N ASN A 51 -13.09 4.64 7.33
CA ASN A 51 -12.32 3.95 8.37
C ASN A 51 -11.32 2.97 7.74
N GLU A 52 -10.13 2.88 8.34
CA GLU A 52 -9.09 1.93 7.98
C GLU A 52 -9.44 0.53 8.50
N ILE A 53 -9.50 -0.46 7.61
CA ILE A 53 -9.91 -1.82 7.92
C ILE A 53 -8.65 -2.67 8.08
N ASP A 54 -8.33 -3.09 9.31
CA ASP A 54 -7.18 -3.96 9.59
C ASP A 54 -7.64 -5.41 9.78
N TYR A 55 -7.86 -6.09 8.65
CA TYR A 55 -8.28 -7.49 8.61
C TYR A 55 -7.31 -8.47 9.33
N GLU A 56 -6.06 -8.07 9.62
CA GLU A 56 -5.09 -8.93 10.31
C GLU A 56 -5.16 -8.80 11.84
N ASN A 57 -5.57 -7.64 12.38
CA ASN A 57 -5.60 -7.40 13.83
C ASN A 57 -7.01 -7.18 14.42
N ASP A 58 -8.03 -6.98 13.59
CA ASP A 58 -9.40 -6.84 14.09
C ASP A 58 -9.97 -8.20 14.53
N PRO A 59 -10.47 -8.33 15.77
CA PRO A 59 -11.13 -9.55 16.21
C PRO A 59 -12.34 -9.81 15.31
N PRO A 60 -12.62 -11.08 14.94
CA PRO A 60 -13.79 -11.40 14.14
C PRO A 60 -15.02 -10.83 14.85
N ALA A 61 -15.79 -10.00 14.14
CA ALA A 61 -16.97 -9.36 14.68
C ALA A 61 -17.81 -10.40 15.43
N ASN A 62 -18.01 -10.18 16.74
CA ASN A 62 -18.83 -11.07 17.55
C ASN A 62 -20.30 -10.82 17.17
N LEU A 63 -20.74 -11.49 16.10
CA LEU A 63 -22.10 -11.42 15.59
C LEU A 63 -23.02 -12.27 16.48
N SER A 64 -23.31 -11.76 17.69
CA SER A 64 -24.13 -12.48 18.66
C SER A 64 -25.61 -12.45 18.29
N THR A 65 -26.06 -11.41 17.60
CA THR A 65 -27.49 -11.18 17.35
C THR A 65 -27.88 -11.55 15.92
N LYS A 66 -29.02 -12.21 15.76
CA LYS A 66 -29.56 -12.62 14.45
C LYS A 66 -29.68 -11.46 13.47
N ASP A 67 -29.97 -10.26 13.97
CA ASP A 67 -30.11 -9.05 13.16
C ASP A 67 -28.75 -8.52 12.65
N GLU A 68 -27.70 -8.66 13.44
CA GLU A 68 -26.32 -8.30 13.06
C GLU A 68 -25.81 -9.24 11.95
N ILE A 69 -26.06 -10.55 12.10
CA ILE A 69 -25.74 -11.56 11.07
C ILE A 69 -26.47 -11.24 9.75
N LYS A 70 -27.75 -10.85 9.84
CA LYS A 70 -28.57 -10.55 8.66
C LYS A 70 -28.15 -9.26 7.96
N ASN A 71 -27.67 -8.26 8.70
CA ASN A 71 -27.16 -7.02 8.13
C ASN A 71 -25.81 -7.26 7.43
N TYR A 72 -24.93 -8.03 8.06
CA TYR A 72 -23.62 -8.41 7.49
C TYR A 72 -23.77 -9.15 6.16
N LEU A 73 -24.65 -10.16 6.09
CA LEU A 73 -24.89 -10.91 4.84
C LEU A 73 -25.50 -10.05 3.72
N LYS A 74 -26.24 -8.99 4.06
CA LYS A 74 -26.81 -8.07 3.07
C LYS A 74 -25.80 -7.09 2.51
N GLY A 75 -24.79 -6.68 3.29
CA GLY A 75 -23.70 -5.82 2.81
C GLY A 75 -22.69 -6.55 1.92
N LEU A 76 -22.76 -7.88 1.86
CA LEU A 76 -21.83 -8.74 1.11
C LEU A 76 -22.33 -9.11 -0.30
N ILE A 77 -23.57 -8.76 -0.65
CA ILE A 77 -24.24 -9.04 -1.95
C ILE A 77 -24.48 -7.71 -2.67
#